data_AF-A0A6P6V8B0-F1
#
_entry.id   AF-A0A6P6V8B0-F1
#
_cell.length_a   1.000
_cell.length_b   1.000
_cell.length_c   1.000
_cell.angle_alpha   90.00
_cell.angle_beta   90.00
_cell.angle_gamma   90.00
#
_symmetry.space_group_name_H-M   'P 1'
#
loop_
_entity.id
_entity.type
_entity.pdbx_description
1 polymer ?
#
loop_
_entity_poly.entity_id
_entity_poly.type
_entity_poly.pdbx_seq_one_letter_code
_entity_poly.pdbx_strand_id
1 'polypeptide(L)'
;MEPHVSLKETITLRPSEEVARQTIELSGLDRISPAILYTILFFKSSSTEKSSHLADEVFERAKKSLAKMLVSWFPAAGRFKINEATGKLEIDCNNEGVIMVTAETDSTLDELGKLYEYKPSYEKLVPQLPHADGISKNPLVVVQITGFACGGFSVGFGSSHALFDGAGAFNFLASWAHISCGRDVPESSLPNHSRDALLKTVYTNNSFPPSTSISEQRHIVAIQDLCNIPMQGMASDDRCWEAALSKFTQFDPKDGLQLMTLGITKEFVESLKKLAVERGKFTRCSTFDALCALIWKARVKALDLSPDANICLQFPVDSRARFQPPLGENFTGNAFVLASVSCLVKTLLEESLDETVLKIQEAKDAIKDEYIKLYATALESSDKFFPSMKELTIVTDWMKYSFDALVFGWGQVSNVALLATPVPETAFLMLNLEEPGGFLLRMGIGEEEAPKFVDFFYNFSQ
;
A
#
# COMPACT_ATOMS: atom_id res chain seq x y z
N MET A 1 1.12 -18.49 18.65
CA MET A 1 1.49 -19.85 18.20
C MET A 1 1.98 -19.78 16.74
N GLU A 2 2.76 -20.75 16.24
CA GLU A 2 2.91 -20.93 14.79
C GLU A 2 1.82 -21.87 14.27
N PRO A 3 0.84 -21.41 13.46
CA PRO A 3 -0.05 -22.31 12.75
C PRO A 3 0.72 -23.25 11.82
N HIS A 4 0.37 -24.53 11.88
CA HIS A 4 0.69 -25.51 10.85
C HIS A 4 -0.37 -25.42 9.75
N VAL A 5 0.00 -24.90 8.57
CA VAL A 5 -0.93 -24.68 7.45
C VAL A 5 -0.79 -25.82 6.45
N SER A 6 -1.88 -26.56 6.23
CA SER A 6 -1.97 -27.66 5.29
C SER A 6 -2.67 -27.20 4.02
N LEU A 7 -1.93 -27.14 2.89
CA LEU A 7 -2.50 -26.78 1.58
C LEU A 7 -3.42 -27.90 1.06
N LYS A 8 -4.50 -27.51 0.35
CA LYS A 8 -5.54 -28.41 -0.18
C LYS A 8 -5.60 -28.39 -1.70
N GLU A 9 -5.84 -27.22 -2.29
CA GLU A 9 -5.94 -27.02 -3.73
C GLU A 9 -5.16 -25.74 -4.11
N THR A 10 -4.48 -25.78 -5.26
CA THR A 10 -3.93 -24.58 -5.91
C THR A 10 -4.46 -24.56 -7.33
N ILE A 11 -5.21 -23.50 -7.69
CA ILE A 11 -5.83 -23.33 -9.00
C ILE A 11 -5.42 -22.02 -9.65
N THR A 12 -5.35 -22.00 -10.98
CA THR A 12 -5.28 -20.76 -11.76
C THR A 12 -6.70 -20.38 -12.16
N LEU A 13 -7.26 -19.38 -11.49
CA LEU A 13 -8.64 -18.95 -11.67
C LEU A 13 -8.74 -17.84 -12.72
N ARG A 14 -9.47 -18.12 -13.80
CA ARG A 14 -9.66 -17.23 -14.95
C ARG A 14 -10.96 -16.42 -14.84
N PRO A 15 -11.13 -15.35 -15.64
CA PRO A 15 -12.44 -14.73 -15.87
C PRO A 15 -13.48 -15.78 -16.26
N SER A 16 -14.73 -15.62 -15.81
CA SER A 16 -15.82 -16.56 -16.12
C SER A 16 -16.30 -16.49 -17.58
N GLU A 17 -15.91 -15.45 -18.30
CA GLU A 17 -16.27 -15.15 -19.69
C GLU A 17 -14.99 -14.68 -20.43
N GLU A 18 -14.91 -14.90 -21.74
CA GLU A 18 -13.72 -14.52 -22.51
C GLU A 18 -13.64 -12.99 -22.70
N VAL A 19 -12.64 -12.36 -22.10
CA VAL A 19 -12.37 -10.93 -22.26
C VAL A 19 -11.40 -10.71 -23.42
N ALA A 20 -11.66 -9.72 -24.27
CA ALA A 20 -10.77 -9.41 -25.40
C ALA A 20 -9.35 -9.02 -24.91
N ARG A 21 -8.34 -9.79 -25.33
CA ARG A 21 -6.94 -9.55 -24.97
C ARG A 21 -6.46 -8.20 -25.46
N GLN A 22 -5.90 -7.42 -24.54
CA GLN A 22 -5.41 -6.07 -24.78
C GLN A 22 -4.15 -5.77 -23.97
N THR A 23 -3.43 -4.72 -24.33
CA THR A 23 -2.28 -4.21 -23.57
C THR A 23 -2.69 -2.96 -22.81
N ILE A 24 -2.24 -2.83 -21.55
CA ILE A 24 -2.26 -1.57 -20.82
C ILE A 24 -0.81 -1.09 -20.69
N GLU A 25 -0.50 0.03 -21.35
CA GLU A 25 0.74 0.77 -21.10
C GLU A 25 0.70 1.34 -19.67
N LEU A 26 1.74 1.08 -18.89
CA LEU A 26 1.83 1.54 -17.50
C LEU A 26 2.41 2.95 -17.45
N SER A 27 1.78 3.84 -16.67
CA SER A 27 2.32 5.18 -16.41
C SER A 27 3.58 5.12 -15.55
N GLY A 28 4.35 6.21 -15.49
CA GLY A 28 5.46 6.35 -14.55
C GLY A 28 5.04 6.12 -13.09
N LEU A 29 3.80 6.49 -12.73
CA LEU A 29 3.21 6.23 -11.40
C LEU A 29 2.99 4.74 -11.15
N ASP A 30 2.52 3.99 -12.15
CA ASP A 30 2.36 2.54 -12.04
C ASP A 30 3.72 1.84 -11.95
N ARG A 31 4.75 2.34 -12.64
CA ARG A 31 6.11 1.76 -12.65
C ARG A 31 6.96 2.08 -11.40
N ILE A 32 6.41 2.73 -10.37
CA ILE A 32 7.12 3.02 -9.10
C ILE A 32 7.51 1.72 -8.36
N SER A 33 6.61 0.74 -8.29
CA SER A 33 6.91 -0.57 -7.70
C SER A 33 6.03 -1.68 -8.27
N PRO A 34 6.59 -2.71 -8.93
CA PRO A 34 5.83 -3.89 -9.35
C PRO A 34 5.72 -4.98 -8.28
N ALA A 35 6.22 -4.73 -7.06
CA ALA A 35 6.17 -5.68 -5.95
C ALA A 35 4.73 -6.09 -5.59
N ILE A 36 4.54 -7.36 -5.23
CA ILE A 36 3.27 -7.83 -4.66
C ILE A 36 3.22 -7.41 -3.20
N LEU A 37 2.25 -6.57 -2.83
CA LEU A 37 1.94 -6.31 -1.42
C LEU A 37 0.88 -7.29 -0.94
N TYR A 38 1.05 -7.80 0.28
CA TYR A 38 0.20 -8.81 0.88
C TYR A 38 -0.53 -8.30 2.12
N THR A 39 -1.86 -8.45 2.11
CA THR A 39 -2.78 -8.09 3.21
C THR A 39 -3.60 -9.33 3.58
N ILE A 40 -3.77 -9.60 4.88
CA ILE A 40 -4.57 -10.72 5.38
C ILE A 40 -5.83 -10.17 6.04
N LEU A 41 -6.99 -10.59 5.53
CA LEU A 41 -8.31 -10.27 6.08
C LEU A 41 -8.79 -11.45 6.94
N PHE A 42 -9.12 -11.22 8.21
CA PHE A 42 -9.57 -12.26 9.14
C PHE A 42 -11.09 -12.23 9.35
N PHE A 43 -11.72 -13.39 9.35
CA PHE A 43 -13.16 -13.59 9.52
C PHE A 43 -13.42 -14.53 10.71
N LYS A 44 -14.03 -14.03 11.79
CA LYS A 44 -14.47 -14.86 12.93
C LYS A 44 -15.75 -15.63 12.56
N SER A 45 -15.92 -16.84 13.10
CA SER A 45 -17.12 -17.64 12.85
C SER A 45 -18.38 -16.94 13.36
N SER A 46 -19.45 -16.97 12.57
CA SER A 46 -20.79 -16.53 12.96
C SER A 46 -21.64 -17.68 13.54
N SER A 47 -21.18 -18.93 13.46
CA SER A 47 -21.88 -20.12 13.93
C SER A 47 -21.08 -20.91 14.97
N THR A 48 -21.81 -21.64 15.84
CA THR A 48 -21.25 -22.60 16.80
C THR A 48 -21.12 -24.01 16.20
N GLU A 49 -21.69 -24.26 15.03
CA GLU A 49 -21.67 -25.57 14.37
C GLU A 49 -20.44 -25.72 13.47
N LYS A 50 -19.46 -26.51 13.94
CA LYS A 50 -18.27 -26.88 13.17
C LYS A 50 -18.62 -27.93 12.11
N SER A 51 -19.06 -27.52 10.93
CA SER A 51 -19.17 -28.39 9.75
C SER A 51 -18.04 -28.09 8.74
N SER A 52 -17.43 -29.12 8.17
CA SER A 52 -16.45 -28.96 7.08
C SER A 52 -17.10 -28.36 5.83
N HIS A 53 -18.38 -28.71 5.59
CA HIS A 53 -19.20 -28.23 4.48
C HIS A 53 -19.25 -26.69 4.39
N LEU A 54 -19.19 -25.99 5.52
CA LEU A 54 -19.13 -24.52 5.54
C LEU A 54 -17.85 -24.00 4.88
N ALA A 55 -16.70 -24.65 5.08
CA ALA A 55 -15.45 -24.24 4.43
C ALA A 55 -15.53 -24.44 2.91
N ASP A 56 -16.05 -25.59 2.46
CA ASP A 56 -16.23 -25.92 1.04
C ASP A 56 -17.18 -24.92 0.35
N GLU A 57 -18.29 -24.55 1.01
CA GLU A 57 -19.21 -23.51 0.53
C GLU A 57 -18.56 -22.12 0.43
N VAL A 58 -17.70 -21.75 1.39
CA VAL A 58 -16.93 -20.49 1.36
C VAL A 58 -15.94 -20.50 0.20
N PHE A 59 -15.18 -21.59 0.01
CA PHE A 59 -14.21 -21.72 -1.07
C PHE A 59 -14.88 -21.63 -2.45
N GLU A 60 -15.93 -22.40 -2.71
CA GLU A 60 -16.63 -22.37 -4.01
C GLU A 60 -17.38 -21.05 -4.26
N ARG A 61 -17.95 -20.43 -3.22
CA ARG A 61 -18.51 -19.06 -3.33
C ARG A 61 -17.43 -18.05 -3.74
N ALA A 62 -16.28 -18.07 -3.08
CA ALA A 62 -15.16 -17.16 -3.32
C ALA A 62 -14.57 -17.33 -4.73
N LYS A 63 -14.37 -18.59 -5.15
CA LYS A 63 -13.92 -19.01 -6.49
C LYS A 63 -14.89 -18.54 -7.58
N LYS A 64 -16.20 -18.76 -7.40
CA LYS A 64 -17.22 -18.31 -8.35
C LYS A 64 -17.35 -16.79 -8.43
N SER A 65 -17.30 -16.08 -7.30
CA SER A 65 -17.42 -14.61 -7.29
C SER A 65 -16.16 -13.92 -7.82
N LEU A 66 -14.97 -14.48 -7.59
CA LEU A 66 -13.72 -13.97 -8.13
C LEU A 66 -13.65 -14.15 -9.65
N ALA A 67 -14.02 -15.34 -10.17
CA ALA A 67 -14.10 -15.57 -11.61
C ALA A 67 -15.08 -14.61 -12.32
N LYS A 68 -16.26 -14.35 -11.73
CA LYS A 68 -17.20 -13.35 -12.26
C LYS A 68 -16.63 -11.93 -12.21
N MET A 69 -15.95 -11.56 -11.13
CA MET A 69 -15.35 -10.23 -11.01
C MET A 69 -14.22 -10.01 -12.03
N LEU A 70 -13.41 -11.03 -12.32
CA LEU A 70 -12.30 -10.94 -13.27
C LEU A 70 -12.74 -10.68 -14.72
N VAL A 71 -14.04 -10.70 -15.03
CA VAL A 71 -14.57 -10.21 -16.33
C VAL A 71 -14.50 -8.68 -16.40
N SER A 72 -14.90 -7.97 -15.35
CA SER A 72 -14.81 -6.50 -15.31
C SER A 72 -13.44 -6.01 -14.83
N TRP A 73 -12.80 -6.71 -13.89
CA TRP A 73 -11.45 -6.45 -13.37
C TRP A 73 -10.36 -7.24 -14.11
N PHE A 74 -10.50 -7.38 -15.43
CA PHE A 74 -9.67 -8.24 -16.27
C PHE A 74 -8.14 -8.06 -16.19
N PRO A 75 -7.55 -6.87 -15.91
CA PRO A 75 -6.09 -6.74 -15.83
C PRO A 75 -5.47 -7.57 -14.69
N ALA A 76 -6.24 -7.88 -13.64
CA ALA A 76 -5.78 -8.75 -12.55
C ALA A 76 -5.53 -10.20 -13.00
N ALA A 77 -6.20 -10.67 -14.05
CA ALA A 77 -5.98 -11.99 -14.66
C ALA A 77 -4.83 -12.02 -15.68
N GLY A 78 -4.19 -10.87 -15.95
CA GLY A 78 -3.11 -10.73 -16.91
C GLY A 78 -1.72 -11.08 -16.37
N ARG A 79 -0.69 -10.69 -17.13
CA ARG A 79 0.74 -10.86 -16.83
C ARG A 79 1.51 -9.59 -17.16
N PHE A 80 2.72 -9.47 -16.63
CA PHE A 80 3.65 -8.44 -17.11
C PHE A 80 4.29 -8.84 -18.45
N LYS A 81 4.57 -7.85 -19.29
CA LYS A 81 5.48 -7.97 -20.43
C LYS A 81 6.37 -6.74 -20.52
N ILE A 82 7.46 -6.87 -21.28
CA ILE A 82 8.28 -5.75 -21.71
C ILE A 82 7.85 -5.34 -23.12
N ASN A 83 7.72 -4.04 -23.35
CA ASN A 83 7.59 -3.47 -24.69
C ASN A 83 8.98 -3.44 -25.35
N GLU A 84 9.21 -4.30 -26.33
CA GLU A 84 10.52 -4.43 -27.00
C GLU A 84 11.02 -3.14 -27.68
N ALA A 85 10.12 -2.20 -28.02
CA ALA A 85 10.46 -0.95 -28.68
C ALA A 85 10.76 0.21 -27.71
N THR A 86 10.26 0.16 -26.47
CA THR A 86 10.43 1.24 -25.48
C THR A 86 11.17 0.80 -24.21
N GLY A 87 11.39 -0.50 -24.01
CA GLY A 87 11.88 -1.10 -22.76
C GLY A 87 10.85 -1.17 -21.64
N LYS A 88 9.73 -0.43 -21.73
CA LYS A 88 8.82 -0.22 -20.59
C LYS A 88 8.03 -1.48 -20.22
N LEU A 89 7.78 -1.62 -18.91
CA LEU A 89 6.87 -2.59 -18.33
C LEU A 89 5.41 -2.27 -18.73
N GLU A 90 4.67 -3.28 -19.19
CA GLU A 90 3.26 -3.21 -19.57
C GLU A 90 2.47 -4.39 -18.97
N ILE A 91 1.14 -4.27 -18.88
CA ILE A 91 0.25 -5.39 -18.54
C ILE A 91 -0.33 -5.98 -19.84
N ASP A 92 -0.08 -7.26 -20.06
CA ASP A 92 -0.75 -8.09 -21.06
C ASP A 92 -2.00 -8.72 -20.42
N CYS A 93 -3.17 -8.24 -20.82
CA CYS A 93 -4.46 -8.73 -20.32
C CYS A 93 -4.83 -10.04 -21.03
N ASN A 94 -4.07 -11.10 -20.76
CA ASN A 94 -4.07 -12.36 -21.52
C ASN A 94 -5.00 -13.45 -20.97
N ASN A 95 -5.80 -13.14 -19.93
CA ASN A 95 -6.72 -14.05 -19.25
C ASN A 95 -6.08 -15.33 -18.68
N GLU A 96 -4.77 -15.37 -18.44
CA GLU A 96 -4.14 -16.55 -17.85
C GLU A 96 -4.73 -16.92 -16.49
N GLY A 97 -5.09 -15.92 -15.68
CA GLY A 97 -5.79 -16.05 -14.41
C GLY A 97 -4.95 -15.69 -13.18
N VAL A 98 -5.63 -15.50 -12.05
CA VAL A 98 -5.04 -15.30 -10.72
C VAL A 98 -4.70 -16.66 -10.09
N ILE A 99 -3.71 -16.70 -9.19
CA ILE A 99 -3.47 -17.93 -8.40
C ILE A 99 -4.37 -17.89 -7.16
N MET A 100 -5.17 -18.93 -6.97
CA MET A 100 -6.02 -19.12 -5.79
C MET A 100 -5.63 -20.43 -5.08
N VAL A 101 -5.41 -20.34 -3.77
CA VAL A 101 -5.00 -21.44 -2.90
C VAL A 101 -6.06 -21.66 -1.83
N THR A 102 -6.39 -22.92 -1.53
CA THR A 102 -7.19 -23.29 -0.36
C THR A 102 -6.32 -24.05 0.64
N ALA A 103 -6.52 -23.79 1.93
CA ALA A 103 -5.73 -24.37 3.01
C ALA A 103 -6.56 -24.52 4.30
N GLU A 104 -6.05 -25.31 5.25
CA GLU A 104 -6.58 -25.43 6.61
C GLU A 104 -5.46 -25.33 7.65
N THR A 105 -5.81 -25.05 8.90
CA THR A 105 -4.91 -25.19 10.05
C THR A 105 -5.67 -25.65 11.29
N ASP A 106 -5.04 -26.52 12.08
CA ASP A 106 -5.56 -26.99 13.37
C ASP A 106 -5.56 -25.89 14.46
N SER A 107 -4.88 -24.77 14.21
CA SER A 107 -4.95 -23.59 15.08
C SER A 107 -6.29 -22.87 14.98
N THR A 108 -6.63 -22.15 16.05
CA THR A 108 -7.73 -21.18 16.12
C THR A 108 -7.23 -19.75 15.87
N LEU A 109 -8.15 -18.82 15.57
CA LEU A 109 -7.81 -17.41 15.45
C LEU A 109 -7.35 -16.81 16.80
N ASP A 110 -7.91 -17.26 17.93
CA ASP A 110 -7.58 -16.71 19.24
C ASP A 110 -6.16 -17.10 19.70
N GLU A 111 -5.62 -18.24 19.24
CA GLU A 111 -4.21 -18.65 19.47
C GLU A 111 -3.17 -17.84 18.67
N LEU A 112 -3.64 -17.00 17.73
CA LEU A 112 -2.83 -15.97 17.10
C LEU A 112 -2.79 -14.66 17.92
N GLY A 113 -3.61 -14.53 18.96
CA GLY A 113 -3.72 -13.31 19.77
C GLY A 113 -4.26 -12.13 18.98
N LYS A 114 -3.67 -10.94 19.16
CA LYS A 114 -4.01 -9.72 18.40
C LYS A 114 -3.78 -9.97 16.90
N LEU A 115 -4.84 -10.00 16.11
CA LEU A 115 -4.73 -10.44 14.71
C LEU A 115 -3.98 -9.42 13.82
N TYR A 116 -4.04 -8.12 14.13
CA TYR A 116 -3.37 -7.06 13.37
C TYR A 116 -1.84 -7.04 13.46
N GLU A 117 -1.25 -7.57 14.53
CA GLU A 117 0.21 -7.56 14.71
C GLU A 117 0.86 -8.55 13.74
N TYR A 118 1.86 -8.10 12.97
CA TYR A 118 2.63 -8.97 12.08
C TYR A 118 3.31 -10.12 12.84
N LYS A 119 3.33 -11.31 12.25
CA LYS A 119 3.98 -12.51 12.80
C LYS A 119 4.62 -13.28 11.64
N PRO A 120 5.86 -13.81 11.75
CA PRO A 120 6.49 -14.59 10.68
C PRO A 120 5.68 -15.80 10.19
N SER A 121 4.77 -16.31 11.02
CA SER A 121 3.85 -17.38 10.62
C SER A 121 2.73 -16.94 9.67
N TYR A 122 2.47 -15.63 9.54
CA TYR A 122 1.47 -15.09 8.61
C TYR A 122 1.91 -15.22 7.14
N GLU A 123 3.21 -15.37 6.87
CA GLU A 123 3.74 -15.74 5.54
C GLU A 123 3.15 -17.07 5.04
N LYS A 124 2.70 -17.96 5.95
CA LYS A 124 2.03 -19.23 5.63
C LYS A 124 0.54 -19.06 5.29
N LEU A 125 -0.03 -17.87 5.49
CA LEU A 125 -1.45 -17.54 5.24
C LEU A 125 -1.67 -16.87 3.87
N VAL A 126 -0.62 -16.69 3.07
CA VAL A 126 -0.65 -16.14 1.71
C VAL A 126 -0.03 -17.12 0.71
N PRO A 127 -0.37 -17.04 -0.60
CA PRO A 127 0.20 -17.93 -1.60
C PRO A 127 1.73 -17.77 -1.71
N GLN A 128 2.45 -18.82 -1.33
CA GLN A 128 3.89 -18.92 -1.57
C GLN A 128 4.14 -19.17 -3.05
N LEU A 129 4.44 -18.09 -3.79
CA LEU A 129 4.76 -18.17 -5.22
C LEU A 129 6.12 -18.85 -5.45
N PRO A 130 6.23 -19.79 -6.40
CA PRO A 130 7.53 -20.27 -6.84
C PRO A 130 8.30 -19.11 -7.50
N HIS A 131 9.64 -19.15 -7.41
CA HIS A 131 10.47 -18.34 -8.30
C HIS A 131 10.21 -18.79 -9.75
N ALA A 132 9.48 -17.98 -10.51
CA ALA A 132 9.19 -18.25 -11.91
C ALA A 132 10.29 -17.66 -12.81
N ASP A 133 10.68 -18.40 -13.86
CA ASP A 133 11.62 -17.92 -14.87
C ASP A 133 10.91 -16.93 -15.82
N GLY A 134 10.74 -15.70 -15.35
CA GLY A 134 10.30 -14.54 -16.14
C GLY A 134 9.02 -13.87 -15.64
N ILE A 135 8.99 -12.54 -15.72
CA ILE A 135 7.86 -11.70 -15.29
C ILE A 135 6.54 -12.02 -16.00
N SER A 136 6.60 -12.61 -17.19
CA SER A 136 5.44 -13.05 -17.98
C SER A 136 4.75 -14.30 -17.42
N LYS A 137 5.36 -15.00 -16.47
CA LYS A 137 4.73 -16.11 -15.72
C LYS A 137 4.15 -15.65 -14.37
N ASN A 138 4.55 -14.47 -13.88
CA ASN A 138 4.16 -13.99 -12.55
C ASN A 138 2.70 -13.51 -12.54
N PRO A 139 1.84 -14.03 -11.64
CA PRO A 139 0.48 -13.54 -11.49
C PRO A 139 0.46 -12.15 -10.85
N LEU A 140 -0.40 -11.27 -11.35
CA LEU A 140 -0.53 -9.90 -10.83
C LEU A 140 -1.40 -9.81 -9.56
N VAL A 141 -2.25 -10.82 -9.33
CA VAL A 141 -3.04 -11.01 -8.12
C VAL A 141 -2.99 -12.48 -7.69
N VAL A 142 -2.91 -12.70 -6.37
CA VAL A 142 -2.91 -14.00 -5.73
C VAL A 142 -3.80 -14.00 -4.48
N VAL A 143 -4.44 -15.13 -4.19
CA VAL A 143 -5.36 -15.30 -3.06
C VAL A 143 -5.10 -16.63 -2.36
N GLN A 144 -5.00 -16.65 -1.04
CA GLN A 144 -5.15 -17.86 -0.23
C GLN A 144 -6.34 -17.72 0.71
N ILE A 145 -7.16 -18.75 0.82
CA ILE A 145 -8.19 -18.84 1.85
C ILE A 145 -7.83 -19.99 2.79
N THR A 146 -7.58 -19.66 4.06
CA THR A 146 -7.19 -20.63 5.10
C THR A 146 -8.30 -20.78 6.12
N GLY A 147 -8.81 -21.99 6.34
CA GLY A 147 -9.76 -22.31 7.40
C GLY A 147 -9.08 -22.65 8.72
N PHE A 148 -9.65 -22.20 9.85
CA PHE A 148 -9.13 -22.42 11.20
C PHE A 148 -10.04 -23.35 12.00
N ALA A 149 -9.48 -24.08 12.97
CA ALA A 149 -10.21 -25.05 13.80
C ALA A 149 -11.34 -24.44 14.66
N CYS A 150 -11.45 -23.11 14.76
CA CYS A 150 -12.57 -22.39 15.37
C CYS A 150 -13.74 -22.09 14.41
N GLY A 151 -13.68 -22.51 13.14
CA GLY A 151 -14.65 -22.14 12.10
C GLY A 151 -14.47 -20.72 11.55
N GLY A 152 -13.39 -20.04 11.95
CA GLY A 152 -12.96 -18.78 11.33
C GLY A 152 -12.10 -19.02 10.10
N PHE A 153 -11.88 -17.97 9.31
CA PHE A 153 -11.11 -18.02 8.06
C PHE A 153 -10.17 -16.81 7.95
N SER A 154 -9.10 -16.95 7.18
CA SER A 154 -8.30 -15.82 6.71
C SER A 154 -8.21 -15.81 5.18
N VAL A 155 -8.40 -14.64 4.57
CA VAL A 155 -8.15 -14.40 3.15
C VAL A 155 -6.84 -13.62 3.04
N GLY A 156 -5.76 -14.31 2.67
CA GLY A 156 -4.48 -13.72 2.31
C GLY A 156 -4.52 -13.24 0.86
N PHE A 157 -4.59 -11.92 0.66
CA PHE A 157 -4.66 -11.27 -0.64
C PHE A 157 -3.32 -10.62 -0.97
N GLY A 158 -2.74 -10.98 -2.12
CA GLY A 158 -1.56 -10.33 -2.69
C GLY A 158 -1.90 -9.67 -4.02
N SER A 159 -1.47 -8.42 -4.23
CA SER A 159 -1.57 -7.75 -5.53
C SER A 159 -0.31 -6.95 -5.84
N SER A 160 0.14 -6.98 -7.10
CA SER A 160 1.23 -6.12 -7.57
C SER A 160 0.85 -4.65 -7.49
N HIS A 161 1.71 -3.83 -6.90
CA HIS A 161 1.47 -2.39 -6.76
C HIS A 161 1.55 -1.65 -8.12
N ALA A 162 2.11 -2.26 -9.18
CA ALA A 162 2.06 -1.70 -10.54
C ALA A 162 0.73 -1.99 -11.27
N LEU A 163 -0.11 -2.88 -10.72
CA LEU A 163 -1.47 -3.10 -11.20
C LEU A 163 -2.45 -2.10 -10.55
N PHE A 164 -2.36 -1.92 -9.23
CA PHE A 164 -3.22 -1.05 -8.42
C PHE A 164 -2.42 -0.27 -7.35
N ASP A 165 -2.81 0.97 -7.06
CA ASP A 165 -2.48 1.56 -5.75
C ASP A 165 -3.42 1.02 -4.63
N GLY A 166 -3.20 1.44 -3.38
CA GLY A 166 -4.02 1.00 -2.25
C GLY A 166 -5.53 1.28 -2.42
N ALA A 167 -5.93 2.31 -3.17
CA ALA A 167 -7.34 2.59 -3.45
C ALA A 167 -7.89 1.66 -4.54
N GLY A 168 -7.10 1.39 -5.59
CA GLY A 168 -7.43 0.35 -6.57
C GLY A 168 -7.56 -1.04 -5.95
N ALA A 169 -6.65 -1.40 -5.04
CA ALA A 169 -6.66 -2.68 -4.32
C ALA A 169 -7.86 -2.79 -3.36
N PHE A 170 -8.19 -1.73 -2.61
CA PHE A 170 -9.40 -1.70 -1.79
C PHE A 170 -10.68 -1.81 -2.64
N ASN A 171 -10.75 -1.10 -3.77
CA ASN A 171 -11.89 -1.16 -4.69
C ASN A 171 -12.05 -2.54 -5.37
N PHE A 172 -10.95 -3.26 -5.61
CA PHE A 172 -10.95 -4.66 -6.06
C PHE A 172 -11.57 -5.58 -4.97
N LEU A 173 -11.12 -5.45 -3.72
CA LEU A 173 -11.68 -6.21 -2.59
C LEU A 173 -13.16 -5.89 -2.35
N ALA A 174 -13.56 -4.62 -2.43
CA ALA A 174 -14.94 -4.18 -2.28
C ALA A 174 -15.85 -4.72 -3.41
N SER A 175 -15.35 -4.73 -4.65
CA SER A 175 -16.04 -5.34 -5.80
C SER A 175 -16.23 -6.84 -5.59
N TRP A 176 -15.21 -7.54 -5.09
CA TRP A 176 -15.27 -8.98 -4.85
C TRP A 176 -16.24 -9.32 -3.72
N ALA A 177 -16.20 -8.55 -2.62
CA ALA A 177 -17.13 -8.65 -1.51
C ALA A 177 -18.59 -8.49 -2.00
N HIS A 178 -18.86 -7.45 -2.79
CA HIS A 178 -20.18 -7.18 -3.35
C HIS A 178 -20.69 -8.32 -4.25
N ILE A 179 -19.87 -8.82 -5.16
CA ILE A 179 -20.22 -9.94 -6.06
C ILE A 179 -20.37 -11.26 -5.27
N SER A 180 -19.59 -11.48 -4.20
CA SER A 180 -19.70 -12.68 -3.34
C SER A 180 -21.03 -12.74 -2.55
N CYS A 181 -21.63 -11.58 -2.26
CA CYS A 181 -23.00 -11.47 -1.74
C CYS A 181 -24.08 -11.83 -2.77
N GLY A 182 -23.72 -12.14 -4.03
CA GLY A 182 -24.67 -12.40 -5.11
C GLY A 182 -25.32 -11.13 -5.68
N ARG A 183 -24.71 -9.95 -5.47
CA ARG A 183 -25.19 -8.66 -6.00
C ARG A 183 -24.45 -8.34 -7.31
N ASP A 184 -25.16 -7.76 -8.27
CA ASP A 184 -24.56 -7.25 -9.50
C ASP A 184 -23.97 -5.85 -9.30
N VAL A 185 -22.91 -5.54 -10.05
CA VAL A 185 -22.21 -4.25 -9.99
C VAL A 185 -22.95 -3.24 -10.88
N PRO A 186 -23.36 -2.06 -10.35
CA PRO A 186 -23.94 -1.00 -11.17
C PRO A 186 -22.95 -0.49 -12.23
N GLU A 187 -23.44 -0.09 -13.41
CA GLU A 187 -22.59 0.44 -14.49
C GLU A 187 -21.74 1.65 -14.04
N SER A 188 -22.29 2.50 -13.19
CA SER A 188 -21.60 3.65 -12.58
C SER A 188 -20.48 3.28 -11.60
N SER A 189 -20.33 2.00 -11.28
CA SER A 189 -19.30 1.44 -10.39
C SER A 189 -18.35 0.48 -11.12
N LEU A 190 -18.42 0.39 -12.45
CA LEU A 190 -17.46 -0.39 -13.24
C LEU A 190 -16.05 0.24 -13.18
N PRO A 191 -14.98 -0.59 -13.10
CA PRO A 191 -13.61 -0.09 -13.02
C PRO A 191 -13.15 0.63 -14.29
N ASN A 192 -12.45 1.75 -14.12
CA ASN A 192 -11.73 2.41 -15.21
C ASN A 192 -10.27 1.94 -15.24
N HIS A 193 -9.93 1.13 -16.23
CA HIS A 193 -8.60 0.59 -16.44
C HIS A 193 -7.72 1.39 -17.43
N SER A 194 -8.29 2.33 -18.18
CA SER A 194 -7.53 3.14 -19.15
C SER A 194 -6.51 4.02 -18.43
N ARG A 195 -5.26 4.00 -18.90
CA ARG A 195 -4.18 4.90 -18.46
C ARG A 195 -4.04 6.15 -19.34
N ASP A 196 -4.85 6.27 -20.40
CA ASP A 196 -4.81 7.33 -21.41
C ASP A 196 -4.68 8.74 -20.83
N ALA A 197 -5.44 9.06 -19.78
CA ALA A 197 -5.46 10.40 -19.19
C ALA A 197 -4.10 10.79 -18.56
N LEU A 198 -3.42 9.82 -17.92
CA LEU A 198 -2.08 9.99 -17.38
C LEU A 198 -1.03 10.01 -18.51
N LEU A 199 -1.11 9.06 -19.44
CA LEU A 199 -0.12 8.90 -20.51
C LEU A 199 -0.12 10.08 -21.50
N LYS A 200 -1.31 10.49 -21.99
CA LYS A 200 -1.45 11.66 -22.86
C LYS A 200 -0.86 12.90 -22.19
N THR A 201 -1.16 13.09 -20.92
CA THR A 201 -0.67 14.22 -20.12
C THR A 201 0.87 14.28 -20.03
N VAL A 202 1.55 13.14 -19.85
CA VAL A 202 3.02 13.08 -19.86
C VAL A 202 3.56 13.38 -21.26
N TYR A 203 2.97 12.80 -22.30
CA TYR A 203 3.50 12.89 -23.67
C TYR A 203 3.10 14.16 -24.45
N THR A 204 2.02 14.89 -24.10
CA THR A 204 1.65 16.15 -24.75
C THR A 204 2.44 17.36 -24.26
N ASN A 205 3.03 17.28 -23.05
CA ASN A 205 3.69 18.41 -22.40
C ASN A 205 5.21 18.48 -22.65
N ASN A 206 5.66 18.25 -23.89
CA ASN A 206 6.98 18.69 -24.38
C ASN A 206 7.05 20.23 -24.54
N SER A 207 6.49 20.96 -23.58
CA SER A 207 6.27 22.42 -23.60
C SER A 207 6.43 23.06 -22.23
N PHE A 208 7.04 22.34 -21.27
CA PHE A 208 7.61 23.00 -20.09
C PHE A 208 8.79 23.91 -20.51
N PRO A 209 9.06 25.01 -19.78
CA PRO A 209 10.19 25.87 -20.08
C PRO A 209 11.55 25.13 -19.94
N PRO A 210 12.66 25.74 -20.39
CA PRO A 210 14.00 25.22 -20.11
C PRO A 210 14.20 24.90 -18.63
N SER A 211 15.01 23.88 -18.34
CA SER A 211 15.17 23.24 -17.02
C SER A 211 15.44 24.20 -15.84
N THR A 212 15.91 25.41 -16.11
CA THR A 212 16.06 26.51 -15.15
C THR A 212 14.79 26.87 -14.37
N SER A 213 13.57 26.74 -14.94
CA SER A 213 12.34 27.06 -14.19
C SER A 213 11.95 25.97 -13.19
N ILE A 214 12.38 24.72 -13.43
CA ILE A 214 12.06 23.55 -12.61
C ILE A 214 12.78 23.65 -11.25
N SER A 215 14.00 24.18 -11.24
CA SER A 215 14.80 24.42 -10.03
C SER A 215 14.32 25.59 -9.14
N GLU A 216 13.50 26.51 -9.65
CA GLU A 216 13.04 27.67 -8.88
C GLU A 216 11.80 27.36 -8.00
N GLN A 217 11.05 26.32 -8.34
CA GLN A 217 9.94 25.83 -7.54
C GLN A 217 10.46 24.94 -6.40
N ARG A 218 10.55 25.49 -5.18
CA ARG A 218 11.14 24.83 -3.99
C ARG A 218 10.57 23.43 -3.66
N HIS A 219 9.37 23.10 -4.11
CA HIS A 219 8.75 21.77 -3.93
C HIS A 219 9.26 20.71 -4.94
N ILE A 220 10.02 21.12 -5.96
CA ILE A 220 10.59 20.26 -7.01
C ILE A 220 12.10 20.08 -6.85
N VAL A 221 12.80 21.00 -6.15
CA VAL A 221 14.17 20.73 -5.66
C VAL A 221 14.17 19.44 -4.81
N ALA A 222 13.15 19.27 -3.96
CA ALA A 222 12.92 18.00 -3.26
C ALA A 222 12.81 16.79 -4.21
N ILE A 223 12.16 16.93 -5.38
CA ILE A 223 12.06 15.84 -6.38
C ILE A 223 13.42 15.55 -7.02
N GLN A 224 14.24 16.59 -7.29
CA GLN A 224 15.59 16.41 -7.86
C GLN A 224 16.58 15.81 -6.84
N ASP A 225 16.43 16.11 -5.55
CA ASP A 225 17.17 15.47 -4.45
C ASP A 225 16.64 14.06 -4.14
N LEU A 226 15.34 13.82 -4.30
CA LEU A 226 14.70 12.49 -4.23
C LEU A 226 15.09 11.56 -5.39
N CYS A 227 15.72 12.12 -6.42
CA CYS A 227 16.42 11.39 -7.47
C CYS A 227 17.95 11.30 -7.21
N ASN A 228 18.46 11.40 -5.95
CA ASN A 228 19.91 11.42 -5.65
C ASN A 228 20.60 10.52 -4.54
N ILE A 229 20.19 9.27 -4.17
CA ILE A 229 21.00 8.28 -3.33
C ILE A 229 20.92 6.76 -3.79
N PRO A 230 21.75 5.75 -3.42
CA PRO A 230 21.83 4.45 -4.17
C PRO A 230 20.64 3.44 -4.22
N MET A 231 19.96 3.30 -5.39
CA MET A 231 19.02 2.20 -5.71
C MET A 231 19.72 0.89 -6.17
N GLN A 232 20.61 0.32 -5.34
CA GLN A 232 21.47 -0.81 -5.73
C GLN A 232 20.72 -2.13 -5.98
N GLY A 233 20.28 -2.32 -7.23
CA GLY A 233 19.69 -3.55 -7.72
C GLY A 233 18.47 -3.39 -8.61
N MET A 234 17.92 -2.19 -8.73
CA MET A 234 17.01 -1.86 -9.83
C MET A 234 17.81 -1.28 -10.98
N ALA A 235 17.46 -1.71 -12.18
CA ALA A 235 18.39 -1.68 -13.30
C ALA A 235 18.47 -0.31 -13.97
N SER A 236 19.68 0.07 -14.39
CA SER A 236 19.95 1.21 -15.27
C SER A 236 19.55 0.95 -16.73
N ASP A 237 18.56 0.08 -16.93
CA ASP A 237 18.20 -0.63 -18.16
C ASP A 237 16.92 -1.43 -17.85
N ASP A 238 15.77 -1.11 -18.44
CA ASP A 238 14.48 -1.74 -18.09
C ASP A 238 14.41 -3.28 -18.32
N ARG A 239 15.51 -3.92 -18.74
CA ARG A 239 15.61 -5.37 -18.96
C ARG A 239 15.84 -6.23 -17.71
N CYS A 240 16.03 -5.66 -16.51
CA CYS A 240 16.29 -6.45 -15.28
C CYS A 240 15.24 -6.32 -14.15
N TRP A 241 13.95 -6.19 -14.50
CA TRP A 241 12.84 -6.23 -13.52
C TRP A 241 12.79 -7.51 -12.67
N GLU A 242 13.38 -8.62 -13.13
CA GLU A 242 13.46 -9.88 -12.38
C GLU A 242 14.35 -9.75 -11.13
N ALA A 243 15.47 -9.03 -11.23
CA ALA A 243 16.36 -8.73 -10.10
C ALA A 243 15.77 -7.68 -9.15
N ALA A 244 14.89 -6.80 -9.65
CA ALA A 244 14.12 -5.89 -8.83
C ALA A 244 13.03 -6.63 -8.02
N LEU A 245 12.27 -7.51 -8.69
CA LEU A 245 11.17 -8.26 -8.07
C LEU A 245 11.65 -9.25 -7.00
N SER A 246 12.75 -9.97 -7.23
CA SER A 246 13.28 -10.91 -6.23
C SER A 246 13.69 -10.21 -4.93
N LYS A 247 14.29 -9.01 -5.01
CA LYS A 247 14.59 -8.15 -3.86
C LYS A 247 13.35 -7.72 -3.08
N PHE A 248 12.19 -7.61 -3.73
CA PHE A 248 10.94 -7.21 -3.08
C PHE A 248 10.13 -8.36 -2.45
N THR A 249 10.51 -9.62 -2.69
CA THR A 249 9.74 -10.80 -2.21
C THR A 249 10.15 -11.34 -0.85
N GLN A 250 11.22 -10.85 -0.23
CA GLN A 250 11.72 -11.37 1.05
C GLN A 250 12.16 -10.25 1.98
N PHE A 251 11.51 -10.19 3.15
CA PHE A 251 12.04 -9.49 4.32
C PHE A 251 12.98 -10.43 5.07
N ASP A 252 14.25 -10.06 5.21
CA ASP A 252 15.20 -10.82 6.02
C ASP A 252 15.30 -10.20 7.42
N PRO A 253 14.87 -10.91 8.50
CA PRO A 253 15.04 -10.42 9.86
C PRO A 253 16.49 -10.13 10.26
N LYS A 254 17.48 -10.58 9.47
CA LYS A 254 18.91 -10.31 9.69
C LYS A 254 19.31 -8.84 9.45
N ASP A 255 18.45 -8.02 8.84
CA ASP A 255 18.71 -6.59 8.61
C ASP A 255 18.61 -5.73 9.89
N GLY A 256 18.31 -6.35 11.05
CA GLY A 256 18.24 -5.67 12.36
C GLY A 256 16.98 -4.83 12.58
N LEU A 257 16.02 -4.92 11.66
CA LEU A 257 14.71 -4.25 11.73
C LEU A 257 13.67 -5.19 12.36
N GLN A 258 12.96 -4.71 13.38
CA GLN A 258 11.73 -5.33 13.87
C GLN A 258 10.48 -4.62 13.32
N LEU A 259 9.46 -5.40 12.94
CA LEU A 259 8.16 -4.90 12.52
C LEU A 259 7.24 -4.74 13.75
N MET A 260 7.18 -3.53 14.30
CA MET A 260 6.30 -3.21 15.43
C MET A 260 4.91 -2.76 14.97
N THR A 261 3.90 -2.93 15.83
CA THR A 261 2.56 -2.36 15.65
C THR A 261 2.06 -1.79 16.97
N LEU A 262 1.69 -0.51 16.97
CA LEU A 262 1.26 0.24 18.15
C LEU A 262 -0.24 0.54 18.07
N GLY A 263 -0.98 0.28 19.15
CA GLY A 263 -2.36 0.69 19.32
C GLY A 263 -2.46 2.12 19.83
N ILE A 264 -3.25 2.96 19.15
CA ILE A 264 -3.37 4.38 19.43
C ILE A 264 -4.84 4.67 19.73
N THR A 265 -5.15 5.02 20.99
CA THR A 265 -6.54 5.29 21.38
C THR A 265 -7.07 6.58 20.76
N LYS A 266 -8.40 6.66 20.66
CA LYS A 266 -9.09 7.84 20.15
C LYS A 266 -8.76 9.11 20.96
N GLU A 267 -8.71 8.98 22.28
CA GLU A 267 -8.50 10.08 23.24
C GLU A 267 -7.09 10.68 23.10
N PHE A 268 -6.10 9.85 22.78
CA PHE A 268 -4.73 10.29 22.49
C PHE A 268 -4.70 11.14 21.21
N VAL A 269 -5.36 10.68 20.14
CA VAL A 269 -5.48 11.43 18.88
C VAL A 269 -6.25 12.75 19.05
N GLU A 270 -7.33 12.76 19.84
CA GLU A 270 -8.10 13.98 20.13
C GLU A 270 -7.27 14.98 20.96
N SER A 271 -6.49 14.51 21.93
CA SER A 271 -5.55 15.32 22.71
C SER A 271 -4.42 15.91 21.83
N LEU A 272 -3.87 15.11 20.92
CA LEU A 272 -2.80 15.51 20.00
C LEU A 272 -3.29 16.57 18.98
N LYS A 273 -4.51 16.40 18.43
CA LYS A 273 -5.16 17.41 17.59
C LYS A 273 -5.41 18.72 18.34
N LYS A 274 -5.84 18.64 19.61
CA LYS A 274 -6.09 19.80 20.46
C LYS A 274 -4.79 20.57 20.70
N LEU A 275 -3.71 19.89 21.07
CA LEU A 275 -2.36 20.48 21.22
C LEU A 275 -1.89 21.20 19.95
N ALA A 276 -2.12 20.61 18.76
CA ALA A 276 -1.76 21.21 17.49
C ALA A 276 -2.59 22.47 17.14
N VAL A 277 -3.88 22.51 17.50
CA VAL A 277 -4.77 23.65 17.17
C VAL A 277 -4.70 24.79 18.20
N GLU A 278 -4.41 24.49 19.48
CA GLU A 278 -4.42 25.49 20.57
C GLU A 278 -3.41 26.64 20.41
N ARG A 279 -2.41 26.50 19.53
CA ARG A 279 -1.43 27.54 19.20
C ARG A 279 -1.82 28.43 18.01
N GLY A 280 -2.99 28.20 17.40
CA GLY A 280 -3.72 29.21 16.63
C GLY A 280 -3.26 29.51 15.21
N LYS A 281 -2.33 28.75 14.62
CA LYS A 281 -1.81 29.01 13.25
C LYS A 281 -2.72 28.51 12.12
N PHE A 282 -3.61 27.56 12.37
CA PHE A 282 -4.53 26.97 11.39
C PHE A 282 -5.86 26.55 12.03
N THR A 283 -6.90 26.38 11.22
CA THR A 283 -8.28 26.20 11.72
C THR A 283 -8.67 24.75 12.00
N ARG A 284 -7.97 23.76 11.43
CA ARG A 284 -8.31 22.32 11.55
C ARG A 284 -7.05 21.45 11.49
N CYS A 285 -7.02 20.38 12.28
CA CYS A 285 -6.01 19.32 12.22
C CYS A 285 -6.70 17.97 11.95
N SER A 286 -6.28 17.22 10.93
CA SER A 286 -6.81 15.87 10.67
C SER A 286 -6.12 14.81 11.54
N THR A 287 -6.64 13.57 11.60
CA THR A 287 -5.94 12.46 12.27
C THR A 287 -4.58 12.23 11.61
N PHE A 288 -4.55 12.23 10.28
CA PHE A 288 -3.32 12.07 9.52
C PHE A 288 -2.29 13.16 9.87
N ASP A 289 -2.67 14.43 9.87
CA ASP A 289 -1.73 15.53 10.16
C ASP A 289 -1.05 15.38 11.53
N ALA A 290 -1.87 15.13 12.57
CA ALA A 290 -1.41 14.99 13.94
C ALA A 290 -0.47 13.80 14.10
N LEU A 291 -0.86 12.62 13.59
CA LEU A 291 -0.05 11.41 13.70
C LEU A 291 1.19 11.44 12.81
N CYS A 292 1.10 11.97 11.59
CA CYS A 292 2.24 12.09 10.66
C CYS A 292 3.33 13.01 11.22
N ALA A 293 2.95 14.16 11.79
CA ALA A 293 3.86 15.07 12.49
C ALA A 293 4.52 14.39 13.70
N LEU A 294 3.74 13.68 14.52
CA LEU A 294 4.23 12.96 15.69
C LEU A 294 5.20 11.83 15.32
N ILE A 295 4.85 10.99 14.34
CA ILE A 295 5.71 9.89 13.84
C ILE A 295 7.05 10.43 13.38
N TRP A 296 7.06 11.51 12.59
CA TRP A 296 8.31 12.07 12.07
C TRP A 296 9.21 12.59 13.19
N LYS A 297 8.66 13.39 14.12
CA LYS A 297 9.41 13.92 15.27
C LYS A 297 9.92 12.80 16.19
N ALA A 298 9.08 11.81 16.53
CA ALA A 298 9.45 10.69 17.39
C ALA A 298 10.51 9.78 16.73
N ARG A 299 10.40 9.50 15.43
CA ARG A 299 11.37 8.68 14.67
C ARG A 299 12.73 9.37 14.58
N VAL A 300 12.76 10.66 14.25
CA VAL A 300 14.02 11.43 14.17
C VAL A 300 14.68 11.55 15.54
N LYS A 301 13.91 11.78 16.61
CA LYS A 301 14.40 11.81 18.00
C LYS A 301 14.94 10.43 18.44
N ALA A 302 14.32 9.32 18.01
CA ALA A 302 14.75 7.97 18.34
C ALA A 302 16.03 7.51 17.61
N LEU A 303 16.23 7.98 16.37
CA LEU A 303 17.40 7.66 15.53
C LEU A 303 18.68 8.43 15.91
N ASP A 304 18.59 9.42 16.80
CA ASP A 304 19.72 10.22 17.30
C ASP A 304 20.63 10.77 16.17
N LEU A 305 19.99 11.27 15.10
CA LEU A 305 20.68 11.77 13.92
C LEU A 305 21.42 13.08 14.20
N SER A 306 22.49 13.34 13.43
CA SER A 306 23.23 14.61 13.51
C SER A 306 22.29 15.83 13.41
N PRO A 307 22.39 16.83 14.31
CA PRO A 307 21.55 18.04 14.28
C PRO A 307 21.56 18.79 12.93
N ASP A 308 22.64 18.65 12.17
CA ASP A 308 22.87 19.26 10.85
C ASP A 308 22.59 18.31 9.65
N ALA A 309 22.06 17.10 9.88
CA ALA A 309 21.60 16.23 8.81
C ALA A 309 20.29 16.77 8.19
N ASN A 310 20.19 16.66 6.86
CA ASN A 310 18.92 16.87 6.16
C ASN A 310 18.04 15.64 6.30
N ILE A 311 16.77 15.83 6.62
CA ILE A 311 15.77 14.78 6.77
C ILE A 311 14.54 15.11 5.93
N CYS A 312 13.86 14.07 5.45
CA CYS A 312 12.69 14.18 4.59
C CYS A 312 11.52 13.35 5.16
N LEU A 313 10.34 13.95 5.23
CA LEU A 313 9.06 13.26 5.42
C LEU A 313 8.33 13.19 4.08
N GLN A 314 7.87 11.99 3.72
CA GLN A 314 7.04 11.76 2.56
C GLN A 314 5.73 11.06 2.89
N PHE A 315 4.70 11.36 2.12
CA PHE A 315 3.42 10.66 2.18
C PHE A 315 2.67 10.71 0.84
N PRO A 316 1.93 9.64 0.47
CA PRO A 316 1.18 9.60 -0.78
C PRO A 316 -0.09 10.45 -0.70
N VAL A 317 -0.22 11.41 -1.63
CA VAL A 317 -1.42 12.22 -1.83
C VAL A 317 -2.17 11.70 -3.05
N ASP A 318 -3.43 11.31 -2.85
CA ASP A 318 -4.33 10.82 -3.91
C ASP A 318 -4.54 11.90 -4.97
N SER A 319 -4.23 11.58 -6.23
CA SER A 319 -4.22 12.54 -7.33
C SER A 319 -5.51 12.49 -8.17
N ARG A 320 -6.37 11.47 -8.00
CA ARG A 320 -7.58 11.23 -8.83
C ARG A 320 -8.47 12.46 -8.98
N ALA A 321 -8.74 13.15 -7.87
CA ALA A 321 -9.58 14.36 -7.82
C ALA A 321 -8.81 15.68 -8.03
N ARG A 322 -7.47 15.63 -8.07
CA ARG A 322 -6.58 16.79 -8.23
C ARG A 322 -6.09 17.00 -9.67
N PHE A 323 -6.12 15.93 -10.47
CA PHE A 323 -5.88 15.94 -11.91
C PHE A 323 -6.95 16.75 -12.67
N GLN A 324 -6.61 17.33 -13.81
CA GLN A 324 -7.54 18.07 -14.66
C GLN A 324 -7.53 17.52 -16.11
N PRO A 325 -8.65 16.91 -16.57
CA PRO A 325 -9.87 16.57 -15.83
C PRO A 325 -9.64 15.46 -14.78
N PRO A 326 -10.47 15.34 -13.72
CA PRO A 326 -10.36 14.26 -12.74
C PRO A 326 -10.43 12.86 -13.34
N LEU A 327 -9.67 11.90 -12.78
CA LEU A 327 -9.57 10.52 -13.28
C LEU A 327 -10.79 9.64 -12.96
N GLY A 328 -11.61 10.06 -11.98
CA GLY A 328 -12.72 9.29 -11.42
C GLY A 328 -12.31 8.38 -10.25
N GLU A 329 -13.24 8.14 -9.33
CA GLU A 329 -13.03 7.26 -8.16
C GLU A 329 -12.89 5.78 -8.55
N ASN A 330 -13.43 5.41 -9.71
CA ASN A 330 -13.29 4.08 -10.30
C ASN A 330 -11.97 3.86 -11.05
N PHE A 331 -11.07 4.86 -11.12
CA PHE A 331 -9.74 4.67 -11.70
C PHE A 331 -8.89 3.69 -10.87
N THR A 332 -8.55 2.55 -11.47
CA THR A 332 -7.95 1.44 -10.71
C THR A 332 -6.43 1.51 -10.57
N GLY A 333 -5.76 2.30 -11.40
CA GLY A 333 -4.30 2.36 -11.44
C GLY A 333 -3.68 3.16 -10.30
N ASN A 334 -2.38 3.42 -10.44
CA ASN A 334 -1.66 4.26 -9.50
C ASN A 334 -1.96 5.73 -9.78
N ALA A 335 -2.73 6.36 -8.89
CA ALA A 335 -3.04 7.79 -8.92
C ALA A 335 -2.76 8.40 -7.53
N PHE A 336 -1.48 8.40 -7.17
CA PHE A 336 -0.93 9.16 -6.05
C PHE A 336 0.40 9.80 -6.45
N VAL A 337 0.82 10.83 -5.72
CA VAL A 337 2.19 11.39 -5.78
C VAL A 337 2.71 11.63 -4.37
N LEU A 338 4.03 11.61 -4.17
CA LEU A 338 4.62 11.82 -2.85
C LEU A 338 4.77 13.32 -2.55
N ALA A 339 3.89 13.85 -1.71
CA ALA A 339 4.15 15.12 -1.05
C ALA A 339 5.33 14.95 -0.09
N SER A 340 6.20 15.96 -0.05
CA SER A 340 7.51 15.89 0.61
C SER A 340 7.78 17.13 1.45
N VAL A 341 8.29 16.95 2.67
CA VAL A 341 8.68 18.02 3.60
C VAL A 341 10.12 17.77 4.06
N SER A 342 11.03 18.68 3.76
CA SER A 342 12.46 18.55 4.11
C SER A 342 12.92 19.65 5.05
N CYS A 343 13.77 19.32 6.02
CA CYS A 343 14.42 20.27 6.93
C CYS A 343 15.66 19.66 7.60
N LEU A 344 16.34 20.42 8.47
CA LEU A 344 17.41 19.90 9.32
C LEU A 344 16.82 19.22 10.57
N VAL A 345 17.51 18.20 11.10
CA VAL A 345 17.14 17.50 12.34
C VAL A 345 16.87 18.48 13.48
N LYS A 346 17.78 19.44 13.73
CA LYS A 346 17.59 20.45 14.78
C LYS A 346 16.32 21.27 14.59
N THR A 347 16.00 21.67 13.35
CA THR A 347 14.79 22.43 13.04
C THR A 347 13.52 21.62 13.35
N LEU A 348 13.49 20.32 13.03
CA LEU A 348 12.34 19.47 13.36
C LEU A 348 12.19 19.25 14.87
N LEU A 349 13.28 19.16 15.63
CA LEU A 349 13.24 18.89 17.07
C LEU A 349 13.02 20.17 17.91
N GLU A 350 13.45 21.33 17.43
CA GLU A 350 13.22 22.65 18.06
C GLU A 350 11.81 23.19 17.78
N GLU A 351 11.23 22.92 16.59
CA GLU A 351 9.93 23.48 16.21
C GLU A 351 8.76 22.82 16.94
N SER A 352 7.66 23.56 17.04
CA SER A 352 6.42 23.08 17.66
C SER A 352 5.66 22.05 16.80
N LEU A 353 4.74 21.31 17.42
CA LEU A 353 3.87 20.38 16.68
C LEU A 353 3.00 21.10 15.64
N ASP A 354 2.53 22.31 15.95
CA ASP A 354 1.77 23.14 15.03
C ASP A 354 2.60 23.60 13.82
N GLU A 355 3.90 23.88 13.98
CA GLU A 355 4.79 24.15 12.84
C GLU A 355 5.00 22.93 11.94
N THR A 356 5.21 21.74 12.53
CA THR A 356 5.33 20.50 11.76
C THR A 356 4.03 20.14 11.04
N VAL A 357 2.88 20.30 11.70
CA VAL A 357 1.54 20.09 11.10
C VAL A 357 1.28 21.08 9.96
N LEU A 358 1.62 22.36 10.12
CA LEU A 358 1.41 23.37 9.08
C LEU A 358 2.20 23.02 7.81
N LYS A 359 3.46 22.63 7.93
CA LYS A 359 4.29 22.18 6.79
C LYS A 359 3.70 20.97 6.06
N ILE A 360 3.13 20.02 6.80
CA ILE A 360 2.44 18.85 6.22
C ILE A 360 1.17 19.27 5.47
N GLN A 361 0.42 20.25 5.98
CA GLN A 361 -0.75 20.81 5.29
C GLN A 361 -0.36 21.60 4.03
N GLU A 362 0.64 22.48 4.12
CA GLU A 362 1.19 23.22 2.96
C GLU A 362 1.70 22.26 1.87
N ALA A 363 2.41 21.19 2.23
CA ALA A 363 2.88 20.19 1.27
C ALA A 363 1.76 19.40 0.59
N LYS A 364 0.64 19.10 1.29
CA LYS A 364 -0.57 18.52 0.67
C LYS A 364 -1.25 19.49 -0.29
N ASP A 365 -1.33 20.76 0.07
CA ASP A 365 -2.08 21.77 -0.70
C ASP A 365 -1.27 22.32 -1.88
N ALA A 366 0.06 22.11 -1.89
CA ALA A 366 0.91 22.25 -3.06
C ALA A 366 0.62 21.21 -4.16
N ILE A 367 0.10 20.02 -3.81
CA ILE A 367 -0.21 18.96 -4.79
C ILE A 367 -1.42 19.37 -5.66
N LYS A 368 -1.13 19.94 -6.82
CA LYS A 368 -2.11 20.33 -7.85
C LYS A 368 -1.79 19.63 -9.15
N ASP A 369 -2.68 19.76 -10.13
CA ASP A 369 -2.55 19.22 -11.49
C ASP A 369 -1.12 19.40 -12.06
N GLU A 370 -0.60 20.63 -12.09
CA GLU A 370 0.76 20.94 -12.57
C GLU A 370 1.87 20.15 -11.84
N TYR A 371 1.79 20.01 -10.52
CA TYR A 371 2.74 19.21 -9.72
C TYR A 371 2.65 17.73 -10.10
N ILE A 372 1.44 17.19 -10.23
CA ILE A 372 1.22 15.78 -10.62
C ILE A 372 1.80 15.51 -12.01
N LYS A 373 1.67 16.47 -12.94
CA LYS A 373 2.22 16.41 -14.29
C LYS A 373 3.75 16.41 -14.28
N LEU A 374 4.37 17.34 -13.54
CA LEU A 374 5.82 17.42 -13.38
C LEU A 374 6.40 16.16 -12.69
N TYR A 375 5.74 15.65 -11.64
CA TYR A 375 6.12 14.43 -10.95
C TYR A 375 6.04 13.19 -11.86
N ALA A 376 4.96 13.05 -12.63
CA ALA A 376 4.80 11.95 -13.59
C ALA A 376 5.86 12.00 -14.71
N THR A 377 6.17 13.17 -15.24
CA THR A 377 7.25 13.34 -16.23
C THR A 377 8.64 13.06 -15.64
N ALA A 378 8.89 13.45 -14.38
CA ALA A 378 10.16 13.18 -13.71
C ALA A 378 10.44 11.67 -13.55
N LEU A 379 9.40 10.86 -13.34
CA LEU A 379 9.50 9.39 -13.26
C LEU A 379 9.83 8.70 -14.59
N GLU A 380 9.76 9.40 -15.73
CA GLU A 380 10.20 8.88 -17.03
C GLU A 380 11.67 9.19 -17.35
N SER A 381 12.39 9.90 -16.46
CA SER A 381 13.83 10.14 -16.64
C SER A 381 14.68 8.89 -16.34
N SER A 382 15.92 8.87 -16.84
CA SER A 382 16.92 7.84 -16.55
C SER A 382 17.53 7.94 -15.15
N ASP A 383 17.51 9.14 -14.56
CA ASP A 383 18.37 9.50 -13.44
C ASP A 383 17.58 9.31 -12.14
N LYS A 384 17.71 8.11 -11.56
CA LYS A 384 16.93 7.63 -10.41
C LYS A 384 17.83 7.05 -9.33
N PHE A 385 17.83 7.67 -8.17
CA PHE A 385 18.72 7.41 -7.03
C PHE A 385 17.84 7.88 -5.81
N PHE A 386 17.63 7.12 -4.73
CA PHE A 386 16.61 7.31 -3.68
C PHE A 386 17.25 7.50 -2.29
N PRO A 387 16.79 8.45 -1.43
CA PRO A 387 17.37 8.76 -0.12
C PRO A 387 17.60 7.58 0.85
N SER A 388 18.54 7.80 1.77
CA SER A 388 18.84 6.86 2.86
C SER A 388 17.62 6.70 3.77
N MET A 389 17.20 5.46 4.04
CA MET A 389 16.06 5.17 4.93
C MET A 389 16.26 5.65 6.38
N LYS A 390 17.48 6.02 6.78
CA LYS A 390 17.71 6.71 8.06
C LYS A 390 17.16 8.15 8.05
N GLU A 391 17.38 8.87 6.96
CA GLU A 391 17.02 10.30 6.83
C GLU A 391 15.62 10.51 6.23
N LEU A 392 15.14 9.53 5.46
CA LEU A 392 13.80 9.47 4.90
C LEU A 392 12.80 8.80 5.87
N THR A 393 11.65 9.43 6.08
CA THR A 393 10.49 8.87 6.79
C THR A 393 9.29 8.84 5.85
N ILE A 394 8.71 7.66 5.62
CA ILE A 394 7.52 7.50 4.77
C ILE A 394 6.32 7.17 5.67
N VAL A 395 5.24 7.94 5.58
CA VAL A 395 3.97 7.68 6.28
C VAL A 395 2.87 7.49 5.23
N THR A 396 2.01 6.48 5.39
CA THR A 396 0.93 6.18 4.45
C THR A 396 -0.41 6.00 5.16
N ASP A 397 -1.46 6.60 4.59
CA ASP A 397 -2.81 6.64 5.17
C ASP A 397 -3.68 5.52 4.61
N TRP A 398 -3.90 4.50 5.44
CA TRP A 398 -4.88 3.42 5.23
C TRP A 398 -6.12 3.60 6.12
N MET A 399 -6.21 4.66 6.93
CA MET A 399 -7.39 4.97 7.76
C MET A 399 -8.62 5.33 6.91
N LYS A 400 -8.41 5.73 5.65
CA LYS A 400 -9.46 5.96 4.64
C LYS A 400 -10.08 4.68 4.06
N TYR A 401 -9.53 3.49 4.36
CA TYR A 401 -10.03 2.21 3.86
C TYR A 401 -10.85 1.50 4.94
N SER A 402 -12.19 1.58 4.83
CA SER A 402 -13.12 0.88 5.72
C SER A 402 -13.15 -0.62 5.46
N PHE A 403 -12.11 -1.34 5.89
CA PHE A 403 -12.05 -2.80 5.77
C PHE A 403 -13.21 -3.50 6.49
N ASP A 404 -13.71 -2.91 7.58
CA ASP A 404 -14.93 -3.32 8.28
C ASP A 404 -16.18 -3.28 7.39
N ALA A 405 -16.24 -2.39 6.39
CA ALA A 405 -17.35 -2.33 5.43
C ALA A 405 -17.29 -3.44 4.36
N LEU A 406 -16.21 -4.23 4.29
CA LEU A 406 -16.08 -5.37 3.37
C LEU A 406 -16.90 -6.57 3.88
N VAL A 407 -18.20 -6.53 3.61
CA VAL A 407 -19.11 -7.66 3.83
C VAL A 407 -19.09 -8.57 2.61
N PHE A 408 -18.50 -9.74 2.76
CA PHE A 408 -18.54 -10.83 1.80
C PHE A 408 -19.76 -11.73 2.06
N GLY A 409 -20.14 -12.56 1.08
CA GLY A 409 -21.22 -13.54 1.22
C GLY A 409 -20.96 -14.68 2.21
N TRP A 410 -19.82 -14.66 2.90
CA TRP A 410 -19.44 -15.57 4.00
C TRP A 410 -19.20 -14.85 5.34
N GLY A 411 -19.23 -13.51 5.38
CA GLY A 411 -18.98 -12.76 6.61
C GLY A 411 -18.37 -11.38 6.39
N GLN A 412 -18.25 -10.63 7.48
CA GLN A 412 -17.60 -9.32 7.54
C GLN A 412 -16.14 -9.48 7.97
N VAL A 413 -15.24 -8.66 7.43
CA VAL A 413 -13.84 -8.59 7.90
C VAL A 413 -13.83 -8.12 9.37
N SER A 414 -13.17 -8.90 10.22
CA SER A 414 -13.11 -8.69 11.67
C SER A 414 -11.76 -8.16 12.16
N ASN A 415 -10.69 -8.39 11.39
CA ASN A 415 -9.37 -7.78 11.61
C ASN A 415 -8.54 -7.83 10.31
N VAL A 416 -7.48 -7.01 10.21
CA VAL A 416 -6.58 -6.93 9.05
C VAL A 416 -5.12 -6.88 9.51
N ALA A 417 -4.25 -7.64 8.85
CA ALA A 417 -2.80 -7.58 9.02
C ALA A 417 -2.08 -7.31 7.70
N LEU A 418 -0.91 -6.69 7.79
CA LEU A 418 -0.04 -6.38 6.66
C LEU A 418 1.28 -7.16 6.78
N LEU A 419 1.60 -8.00 5.79
CA LEU A 419 2.89 -8.70 5.74
C LEU A 419 4.05 -7.74 5.49
N ALA A 420 5.28 -8.22 5.63
CA ALA A 420 6.47 -7.42 5.41
C ALA A 420 6.43 -6.73 4.02
N THR A 421 6.86 -5.48 3.99
CA THR A 421 6.72 -4.60 2.80
C THR A 421 8.09 -4.33 2.17
N PRO A 422 8.16 -4.08 0.84
CA PRO A 422 9.38 -3.69 0.11
C PRO A 422 10.24 -2.61 0.76
N VAL A 423 9.60 -1.72 1.52
CA VAL A 423 10.25 -0.79 2.45
C VAL A 423 9.63 -1.05 3.83
N PRO A 424 10.27 -1.84 4.70
CA PRO A 424 9.72 -2.23 6.00
C PRO A 424 9.44 -1.02 6.91
N GLU A 425 10.30 0.00 6.87
CA GLU A 425 10.26 1.19 7.74
C GLU A 425 9.15 2.20 7.39
N THR A 426 8.36 1.91 6.35
CA THR A 426 7.17 2.70 6.02
C THR A 426 6.14 2.59 7.14
N ALA A 427 5.67 3.74 7.63
CA ALA A 427 4.68 3.86 8.68
C ALA A 427 3.25 3.80 8.11
N PHE A 428 2.58 2.67 8.29
CA PHE A 428 1.19 2.46 7.90
C PHE A 428 0.26 2.89 9.05
N LEU A 429 -0.54 3.91 8.80
CA LEU A 429 -1.63 4.34 9.68
C LEU A 429 -2.93 3.64 9.26
N MET A 430 -3.49 2.80 10.13
CA MET A 430 -4.68 1.97 9.87
C MET A 430 -5.75 2.22 10.94
N LEU A 431 -7.00 1.79 10.70
CA LEU A 431 -8.03 1.74 11.74
C LEU A 431 -7.81 0.52 12.64
N ASN A 432 -8.05 0.65 13.95
CA ASN A 432 -8.13 -0.50 14.84
C ASN A 432 -9.53 -1.12 14.76
N LEU A 433 -9.68 -2.29 14.14
CA LEU A 433 -10.99 -2.95 14.01
C LEU A 433 -11.48 -3.62 15.32
N GLU A 434 -10.62 -3.74 16.34
CA GLU A 434 -10.97 -4.28 17.66
C GLU A 434 -11.34 -3.18 18.68
N GLU A 435 -11.08 -1.90 18.36
CA GLU A 435 -11.30 -0.76 19.26
C GLU A 435 -12.01 0.38 18.50
N PRO A 436 -13.33 0.59 18.68
CA PRO A 436 -14.11 1.54 17.88
C PRO A 436 -13.59 2.98 17.93
N GLY A 437 -12.95 3.43 16.83
CA GLY A 437 -12.36 4.76 16.71
C GLY A 437 -10.90 4.87 17.18
N GLY A 438 -10.28 3.76 17.59
CA GLY A 438 -8.84 3.64 17.75
C GLY A 438 -8.13 3.45 16.40
N PHE A 439 -6.82 3.61 16.42
CA PHE A 439 -5.94 3.54 15.24
C PHE A 439 -4.76 2.60 15.51
N LEU A 440 -4.13 2.14 14.43
CA LEU A 440 -2.90 1.34 14.49
C LEU A 440 -1.79 2.05 13.71
N LEU A 441 -0.58 2.05 14.26
CA LEU A 441 0.64 2.39 13.56
C LEU A 441 1.50 1.13 13.41
N ARG A 442 1.72 0.67 12.18
CA ARG A 442 2.66 -0.41 11.87
C ARG A 442 3.87 0.15 11.14
N MET A 443 5.08 -0.13 11.63
CA MET A 443 6.32 0.23 10.94
C MET A 443 7.50 -0.71 11.30
N GLY A 444 8.46 -0.81 10.39
CA GLY A 444 9.81 -1.30 10.70
C GLY A 444 10.66 -0.25 11.41
N ILE A 445 11.46 -0.68 12.37
CA ILE A 445 12.46 0.15 13.06
C ILE A 445 13.59 -0.74 13.58
N GLY A 446 14.79 -0.20 13.81
CA GLY A 446 15.88 -0.94 14.43
C GLY A 446 15.53 -1.39 15.85
N GLU A 447 16.10 -2.52 16.28
CA GLU A 447 15.81 -3.08 17.61
C GLU A 447 16.19 -2.14 18.77
N GLU A 448 17.26 -1.35 18.62
CA GLU A 448 17.73 -0.40 19.62
C GLU A 448 16.91 0.90 19.67
N GLU A 449 16.32 1.33 18.56
CA GLU A 449 15.55 2.56 18.48
C GLU A 449 14.06 2.38 18.78
N ALA A 450 13.50 1.17 18.65
CA ALA A 450 12.08 0.91 18.93
C ALA A 450 11.63 1.36 20.34
N PRO A 451 12.36 1.09 21.44
CA PRO A 451 11.96 1.54 22.77
C PRO A 451 11.99 3.07 22.90
N LYS A 452 13.00 3.72 22.28
CA LYS A 452 13.12 5.18 22.24
C LYS A 452 11.96 5.80 21.46
N PHE A 453 11.58 5.20 20.33
CA PHE A 453 10.45 5.65 19.52
C PHE A 453 9.14 5.56 20.29
N VAL A 454 8.87 4.43 20.95
CA VAL A 454 7.65 4.24 21.73
C VAL A 454 7.56 5.27 22.87
N ASP A 455 8.66 5.50 23.58
CA ASP A 455 8.72 6.55 24.61
C ASP A 455 8.43 7.94 24.03
N PHE A 456 9.19 8.37 23.00
CA PHE A 456 9.01 9.69 22.38
C PHE A 456 7.69 9.88 21.65
N PHE A 457 7.01 8.79 21.24
CA PHE A 457 5.69 8.83 20.61
C PHE A 457 4.60 9.11 21.65
N TYR A 458 4.57 8.40 22.78
CA TYR A 458 3.53 8.59 23.79
C TYR A 458 3.84 9.74 24.77
N ASN A 459 5.10 10.01 25.08
CA ASN A 459 5.54 11.08 25.99
C ASN A 459 5.94 12.39 25.26
N PHE A 460 5.47 12.60 24.02
CA PHE A 460 5.81 13.76 23.17
C PHE A 460 5.56 15.15 23.81
N SER A 461 4.74 15.25 24.85
CA SER A 461 4.49 16.48 25.61
C SER A 461 5.53 16.77 26.72
N GLN A 462 6.65 16.03 26.77
CA GLN A 462 7.81 16.21 27.65
C GLN A 462 9.09 16.49 26.84
#